data_AF-A0A951RQQ5-F1
#
_entry.id   AF-A0A951RQQ5-F1
#
_cell.length_a   1.000
_cell.length_b   1.000
_cell.length_c   1.000
_cell.angle_alpha   90.00
_cell.angle_beta   90.00
_cell.angle_gamma   90.00
#
_symmetry.space_group_name_H-M   'P 1'
#
loop_
_entity.id
_entity.type
_entity.pdbx_description
1 polymer ?
#
loop_
_entity_poly.entity_id
_entity_poly.type
_entity_poly.pdbx_seq_one_letter_code
_entity_poly.pdbx_strand_id
1 'polypeptide(L)'
;MTVIGQFEKQGDRYSGLITTRLFTAKVHIVPNPDKASEDAPDYRLITANGAEVGAAWAVTAKGSGQEYLNVKLADPHMPSPVYARLVRTRDGYALIWNA
;
A
#
# COMPACT_ATOMS: atom_id res chain seq x y z
N MET A 1 13.20 -1.76 -9.80
CA MET A 1 12.41 -1.49 -8.57
C MET A 1 12.49 0.00 -8.30
N THR A 2 11.36 0.64 -8.05
CA THR A 2 11.30 2.11 -7.92
C THR A 2 10.49 2.48 -6.68
N VAL A 3 11.01 3.38 -5.84
CA VAL A 3 10.25 3.91 -4.70
C VAL A 3 9.24 4.92 -5.25
N ILE A 4 7.95 4.62 -5.08
CA ILE A 4 6.84 5.48 -5.51
C ILE A 4 6.10 6.08 -4.32
N GLY A 5 6.54 5.82 -3.08
CA GLY A 5 5.97 6.47 -1.92
C GLY A 5 6.75 6.24 -0.64
N GLN A 6 6.58 7.17 0.29
CA GLN A 6 7.11 7.11 1.65
C GLN A 6 5.96 7.21 2.63
N PHE A 7 6.00 6.36 3.66
CA PHE A 7 4.94 6.20 4.64
C PHE A 7 5.49 6.15 6.05
N GLU A 8 4.71 6.68 6.97
CA GLU A 8 4.88 6.51 8.41
C GLU A 8 3.78 5.60 8.95
N LYS A 9 4.11 4.80 9.97
CA LYS A 9 3.15 3.92 10.64
C LYS A 9 2.71 4.56 11.96
N GLN A 10 1.41 4.61 12.18
CA GLN A 10 0.80 5.06 13.44
C GLN A 10 -0.22 4.00 13.89
N GLY A 11 0.17 3.19 14.87
CA GLY A 11 -0.60 2.01 15.27
C GLY A 11 -0.67 0.99 14.14
N ASP A 12 -1.87 0.69 13.66
CA ASP A 12 -2.16 -0.22 12.55
C ASP A 12 -2.35 0.50 11.19
N ARG A 13 -2.26 1.84 11.17
CA ARG A 13 -2.43 2.65 9.96
C ARG A 13 -1.09 3.09 9.41
N TYR A 14 -1.03 3.26 8.08
CA TYR A 14 0.09 3.89 7.41
C TYR A 14 -0.38 5.16 6.72
N SER A 15 0.37 6.24 6.82
CA SER A 15 0.06 7.50 6.14
C SER A 15 1.27 7.96 5.35
N GLY A 16 1.06 8.34 4.10
CA GLY A 16 2.17 8.67 3.23
C GLY A 16 1.75 9.37 1.95
N LEU A 17 2.75 9.65 1.11
CA LEU A 17 2.56 10.24 -0.21
C LEU A 17 2.94 9.20 -1.26
N ILE A 18 2.02 8.92 -2.19
CA ILE A 18 2.31 8.17 -3.41
C ILE A 18 2.54 9.17 -4.54
N THR A 19 3.65 9.02 -5.26
CA THR A 19 4.01 9.81 -6.43
C THR A 19 4.30 8.88 -7.59
N THR A 20 3.48 8.98 -8.64
CA THR A 20 3.69 8.31 -9.93
C THR A 20 3.69 9.36 -11.04
N ARG A 21 3.97 8.95 -12.28
CA ARG A 21 3.87 9.86 -13.44
C ARG A 21 2.44 10.35 -13.68
N LEU A 22 1.44 9.58 -13.30
CA LEU A 22 0.03 9.89 -13.57
C LEU A 22 -0.61 10.72 -12.45
N PHE A 23 -0.19 10.54 -11.19
CA PHE A 23 -0.77 11.27 -10.07
C PHE A 23 0.16 11.33 -8.87
N THR A 24 -0.11 12.28 -7.99
CA THR A 24 0.46 12.39 -6.65
C THR A 24 -0.67 12.53 -5.65
N ALA A 25 -0.73 11.66 -4.64
CA ALA A 25 -1.79 11.69 -3.64
C ALA A 25 -1.28 11.32 -2.25
N LYS A 26 -1.83 12.00 -1.23
CA LYS A 26 -1.73 11.56 0.16
C LYS A 26 -2.66 10.37 0.34
N VAL A 27 -2.13 9.26 0.85
CA VAL A 27 -2.84 7.99 1.01
C VAL A 27 -2.69 7.47 2.42
N HIS A 28 -3.80 6.99 2.97
CA HIS A 28 -3.89 6.26 4.21
C HIS A 28 -4.15 4.79 3.90
N ILE A 29 -3.31 3.92 4.44
CA ILE A 29 -3.51 2.47 4.42
C ILE A 29 -4.15 2.13 5.76
N VAL A 30 -5.43 1.75 5.72
CA VAL A 30 -6.24 1.51 6.92
C VAL A 30 -6.69 0.06 6.97
N PRO A 31 -6.78 -0.57 8.15
CA PRO A 31 -7.29 -1.94 8.28
C PRO A 31 -8.67 -2.08 7.63
N ASN A 32 -8.93 -3.23 7.03
CA ASN A 32 -10.23 -3.59 6.51
C ASN A 32 -11.06 -4.31 7.60
N PRO A 33 -12.04 -3.64 8.24
CA PRO A 33 -12.89 -4.30 9.23
C PRO A 33 -13.83 -5.34 8.61
N ASP A 34 -14.10 -5.21 7.30
CA ASP A 34 -15.03 -6.06 6.55
C ASP A 34 -14.32 -7.22 5.85
N LYS A 35 -13.17 -7.68 6.37
CA LYS A 35 -12.43 -8.81 5.79
C LYS A 35 -13.28 -10.08 5.84
N ALA A 36 -13.79 -10.48 4.68
CA ALA A 36 -14.75 -11.58 4.55
C ALA A 36 -14.11 -12.95 4.24
N SER A 37 -12.86 -12.98 3.76
CA SER A 37 -12.14 -14.22 3.41
C SER A 37 -10.62 -14.02 3.50
N GLU A 38 -9.84 -15.09 3.36
CA GLU A 38 -8.38 -15.02 3.27
C GLU A 38 -7.90 -14.25 2.04
N ASP A 39 -8.64 -14.31 0.94
CA ASP A 39 -8.36 -13.55 -0.29
C ASP A 39 -8.76 -12.08 -0.20
N ALA A 40 -9.66 -11.74 0.74
CA ALA A 40 -10.06 -10.36 0.98
C ALA A 40 -8.89 -9.55 1.54
N PRO A 41 -8.80 -8.26 1.20
CA PRO A 41 -7.67 -7.44 1.61
C PRO A 41 -7.67 -7.20 3.12
N ASP A 42 -6.47 -7.18 3.71
CA ASP A 42 -6.26 -6.81 5.12
C ASP A 42 -6.34 -5.30 5.32
N TYR A 43 -6.03 -4.52 4.29
CA TYR A 43 -6.05 -3.07 4.32
C TYR A 43 -6.67 -2.48 3.06
N ARG A 44 -7.30 -1.31 3.22
CA ARG A 44 -7.80 -0.46 2.13
C ARG A 44 -6.93 0.77 2.00
N LEU A 45 -6.72 1.24 0.77
CA LEU A 45 -5.95 2.44 0.49
C LEU A 45 -6.90 3.59 0.18
N ILE A 46 -7.01 4.53 1.11
CA ILE A 46 -7.92 5.66 1.02
C ILE A 46 -7.11 6.93 0.87
N THR A 47 -7.39 7.71 -0.17
CA THR A 47 -6.78 9.03 -0.35
C THR A 47 -7.32 10.03 0.67
N ALA A 48 -6.61 11.14 0.88
CA ALA A 48 -7.05 12.18 1.83
C ALA A 48 -8.42 12.81 1.50
N ASN A 49 -8.92 12.69 0.26
CA ASN A 49 -10.26 13.15 -0.12
C ASN A 49 -11.35 12.08 0.02
N GLY A 50 -11.01 10.89 0.53
CA GLY A 50 -11.94 9.79 0.78
C GLY A 50 -12.08 8.77 -0.35
N ALA A 51 -11.44 8.97 -1.51
CA ALA A 51 -11.49 8.00 -2.60
C ALA A 51 -10.61 6.77 -2.30
N GLU A 52 -11.16 5.57 -2.52
CA GLU A 52 -10.41 4.32 -2.45
C GLU A 52 -9.63 4.08 -3.75
N VAL A 53 -8.32 3.87 -3.63
CA VAL A 53 -7.38 3.77 -4.77
C VAL A 53 -6.58 2.47 -4.77
N GLY A 54 -6.97 1.51 -3.92
CA GLY A 54 -6.30 0.23 -3.85
C GLY A 54 -6.56 -0.55 -2.57
N ALA A 55 -5.83 -1.65 -2.47
CA ALA A 55 -5.93 -2.61 -1.38
C ALA A 55 -4.55 -3.18 -1.05
N ALA A 56 -4.39 -3.71 0.15
CA ALA A 56 -3.17 -4.38 0.55
C ALA A 56 -3.39 -5.62 1.43
N TRP A 57 -2.44 -6.55 1.34
CA TRP A 57 -2.42 -7.82 2.07
C TRP A 57 -1.14 -7.91 2.89
N ALA A 58 -1.26 -8.27 4.16
CA ALA A 58 -0.13 -8.50 5.03
C ALA A 58 0.55 -9.82 4.68
N VAL A 59 1.87 -9.79 4.53
CA VAL A 59 2.65 -10.98 4.18
C VAL A 59 3.87 -11.09 5.07
N THR A 60 4.09 -12.29 5.60
CA THR A 60 5.33 -12.66 6.28
C THR A 60 6.17 -13.52 5.33
N ALA A 61 7.37 -13.05 4.99
CA ALA A 61 8.27 -13.77 4.09
C ALA A 61 8.72 -15.10 4.70
N LYS A 62 8.46 -16.23 4.03
CA LYS A 62 8.76 -17.58 4.54
C LYS A 62 10.24 -17.83 4.88
N GLY A 63 11.16 -17.14 4.20
CA GLY A 63 12.61 -17.30 4.42
C GLY A 63 13.18 -16.38 5.49
N SER A 64 12.90 -15.08 5.40
CA SER A 64 13.49 -14.06 6.28
C SER A 64 12.64 -13.73 7.50
N GLY A 65 11.38 -14.16 7.55
CA GLY A 65 10.40 -13.73 8.55
C GLY A 65 9.99 -12.26 8.43
N GLN A 66 10.46 -11.55 7.39
CA GLN A 66 10.20 -10.12 7.23
C GLN A 66 8.74 -9.87 6.85
N GLU A 67 8.10 -8.98 7.60
CA GLU A 67 6.74 -8.51 7.33
C GLU A 67 6.75 -7.36 6.31
N TYR A 68 5.84 -7.43 5.36
CA TYR A 68 5.58 -6.38 4.38
C TYR A 68 4.12 -6.42 3.93
N LEU A 69 3.67 -5.38 3.23
CA LEU A 69 2.36 -5.40 2.57
C LEU A 69 2.55 -5.59 1.07
N ASN A 70 1.83 -6.55 0.49
CA ASN A 70 1.57 -6.56 -0.95
C ASN A 70 0.48 -5.53 -1.23
N VAL A 71 0.76 -4.57 -2.10
CA VAL A 71 -0.15 -3.46 -2.40
C VAL A 71 -0.59 -3.58 -3.86
N LYS A 72 -1.89 -3.45 -4.11
CA LYS A 72 -2.48 -3.27 -5.43
C LYS A 72 -3.09 -1.88 -5.50
N LEU A 73 -2.54 -1.03 -6.35
CA LEU A 73 -3.12 0.26 -6.71
C LEU A 73 -4.02 0.07 -7.92
N ALA A 74 -5.25 0.53 -7.83
CA ALA A 74 -6.22 0.47 -8.91
C ALA A 74 -7.09 1.72 -8.82
N ASP A 75 -6.93 2.60 -9.80
CA ASP A 75 -7.66 3.85 -9.92
C ASP A 75 -8.11 4.02 -11.38
N PRO A 76 -9.27 4.66 -11.67
CA PRO A 76 -9.78 4.84 -13.04
C PRO A 76 -8.81 5.53 -14.02
N HIS A 77 -7.83 6.30 -13.54
CA HIS A 77 -6.82 6.94 -14.37
C HIS A 77 -5.68 5.98 -14.77
N MET A 78 -5.64 4.77 -14.19
CA MET A 78 -4.60 3.77 -14.47
C MET A 78 -5.09 2.80 -15.55
N PRO A 79 -4.32 2.56 -16.63
CA PRO A 79 -4.70 1.62 -17.68
C PRO A 79 -4.73 0.16 -17.20
N SER A 80 -4.01 -0.14 -16.12
CA SER A 80 -3.99 -1.43 -15.45
C SER A 80 -3.62 -1.25 -13.97
N PRO A 81 -4.00 -2.18 -13.08
CA PRO A 81 -3.53 -2.15 -11.70
C PRO A 81 -2.01 -2.17 -11.59
N VAL A 82 -1.47 -1.45 -10.61
CA VAL A 82 -0.04 -1.42 -10.28
C VAL A 82 0.21 -2.18 -8.99
N TYR A 83 1.16 -3.09 -9.01
CA TYR A 83 1.52 -3.91 -7.85
C TYR A 83 2.80 -3.41 -7.21
N ALA A 84 2.76 -3.17 -5.91
CA ALA A 84 3.88 -2.65 -5.15
C ALA A 84 4.03 -3.43 -3.83
N ARG A 85 5.13 -3.16 -3.12
CA ARG A 85 5.34 -3.67 -1.77
C ARG A 85 5.63 -2.52 -0.82
N LEU A 86 4.90 -2.45 0.29
CA LEU A 86 5.26 -1.57 1.38
C LEU A 86 6.19 -2.31 2.33
N VAL A 87 7.44 -1.86 2.42
CA VAL A 87 8.47 -2.49 3.25
C VAL A 87 8.98 -1.52 4.30
N ARG A 88 9.33 -2.06 5.47
CA ARG A 88 9.99 -1.28 6.52
C ARG A 88 11.41 -0.91 6.07
N THR A 89 11.80 0.32 6.36
CA THR A 89 13.14 0.89 6.11
C THR A 89 13.68 1.50 7.42
N ARG A 90 14.86 2.13 7.37
CA ARG A 90 15.43 2.82 8.54
C ARG A 90 14.58 4.02 8.98
N ASP A 91 14.02 4.75 8.02
CA ASP A 91 13.36 6.04 8.24
C ASP A 91 11.82 5.96 8.13
N GLY A 92 11.24 4.76 8.23
CA GLY A 92 9.80 4.53 8.09
C GLY A 92 9.51 3.40 7.12
N TYR A 93 8.63 3.63 6.15
CA TYR A 93 8.20 2.63 5.17
C TYR A 93 8.31 3.17 3.75
N ALA A 94 8.78 2.32 2.83
CA ALA A 94 8.87 2.65 1.41
C ALA A 94 7.89 1.79 0.62
N LEU A 95 7.12 2.43 -0.25
CA LEU A 95 6.27 1.76 -1.23
C LEU A 95 7.09 1.55 -2.51
N ILE A 96 7.49 0.32 -2.75
CA ILE A 96 8.37 -0.06 -3.84
C ILE A 96 7.55 -0.72 -4.94
N TRP A 97 7.49 -0.06 -6.09
CA TRP A 97 6.93 -0.62 -7.31
C TRP A 97 7.92 -1.58 -7.96
N ASN A 98 7.44 -2.78 -8.26
CA ASN A 98 8.13 -3.77 -9.07
C ASN A 98 7.41 -3.83 -10.42
N ALA A 99 8.07 -3.32 -11.45
CA ALA A 99 7.68 -3.53 -12.84
C ALA A 99 8.06 -4.96 -13.27
#